data_AF-A0A953UI94-F1
#
_entry.id   AF-A0A953UI94-F1
#
_cell.length_a   1.000
_cell.length_b   1.000
_cell.length_c   1.000
_cell.angle_alpha   90.00
_cell.angle_beta   90.00
_cell.angle_gamma   90.00
#
_symmetry.space_group_name_H-M   'P 1'
#
loop_
_entity.id
_entity.type
_entity.pdbx_description
1 polymer ?
#
loop_
_entity_poly.entity_id
_entity_poly.type
_entity_poly.pdbx_seq_one_letter_code
_entity_poly.pdbx_strand_id
1 'polypeptide(L)'
;MADYRQVTTEDVLEAVRRRQPLCDEVAVDDPVTAGKVLAAFETRMEQRRDLGVVNRALNVVLEPRNPFEPERTRKPKREAVIFGMLVAVVAAAFLFFNLAAPRLQVYP
;
A
#
# COMPACT_ATOMS: atom_id res chain seq x y z
N MET A 1 9.23 -11.30 39.12
CA MET A 1 10.31 -10.66 38.34
C MET A 1 10.75 -11.69 37.30
N ALA A 2 10.37 -11.51 36.04
CA ALA A 2 10.78 -12.42 34.98
C ALA A 2 12.26 -12.18 34.65
N ASP A 3 13.05 -13.25 34.72
CA ASP A 3 14.47 -13.27 34.41
C ASP A 3 14.67 -13.05 32.90
N TYR A 4 15.01 -11.82 32.51
CA TYR A 4 15.31 -11.49 31.11
C TYR A 4 16.72 -11.97 30.77
N ARG A 5 16.87 -13.27 30.60
CA ARG A 5 18.09 -13.85 30.01
C ARG A 5 18.12 -13.52 28.52
N GLN A 6 19.11 -12.74 28.08
CA GLN A 6 19.36 -12.51 26.66
C GLN A 6 19.70 -13.83 25.98
N VAL A 7 18.84 -14.28 25.08
CA VAL A 7 19.06 -15.48 24.26
C VAL A 7 20.04 -15.11 23.15
N THR A 8 21.21 -15.74 23.14
CA THR A 8 22.26 -15.48 22.14
C THR A 8 22.11 -16.40 20.93
N THR A 9 22.75 -16.04 19.82
CA THR A 9 22.70 -16.83 18.57
C THR A 9 23.24 -18.26 18.73
N GLU A 10 24.16 -18.48 19.67
CA GLU A 10 24.70 -19.81 19.97
C GLU A 10 23.67 -20.68 20.70
N ASP A 11 22.91 -20.10 21.63
CA ASP A 11 21.82 -20.80 22.34
C ASP A 11 20.74 -21.29 21.35
N VAL A 12 20.42 -20.48 20.33
CA VAL A 12 19.45 -20.84 19.28
C VAL A 12 19.95 -22.02 18.46
N LEU A 13 21.23 -22.01 18.07
CA LEU A 13 21.84 -23.08 17.28
C LEU A 13 21.91 -24.40 18.07
N GLU A 14 22.21 -24.33 19.37
CA GLU A 14 22.28 -25.52 20.21
C GLU A 14 20.90 -26.14 20.46
N ALA A 15 19.86 -25.34 20.69
CA ALA A 15 18.51 -25.83 20.88
C ALA A 15 17.92 -26.46 19.59
N VAL A 16 18.23 -25.90 18.41
CA VAL A 16 17.92 -26.52 17.11
C VAL A 16 18.62 -27.87 16.95
N ARG A 17 19.90 -27.97 17.35
CA ARG A 17 20.68 -29.21 17.30
C ARG A 17 20.12 -30.30 18.20
N ARG A 18 19.59 -29.94 19.37
CA ARG A 18 19.00 -30.88 20.34
C ARG A 18 17.53 -31.20 20.08
N ARG A 19 16.89 -30.63 19.04
CA ARG A 19 15.43 -30.67 18.84
C ARG A 19 14.65 -30.29 20.11
N GLN A 20 15.24 -29.42 20.92
CA GLN A 20 14.62 -28.96 22.15
C GLN A 20 13.73 -27.77 21.80
N PRO A 21 12.45 -27.73 22.23
CA PRO A 21 11.63 -26.55 22.02
C PRO A 21 12.30 -25.35 22.67
N LEU A 22 12.53 -24.31 21.88
CA LEU A 22 13.29 -23.10 22.27
C LEU A 22 12.55 -22.23 23.29
N CYS A 23 11.28 -22.52 23.51
CA CYS A 23 10.43 -21.86 24.48
C CYS A 23 9.83 -22.94 25.36
N ASP A 24 9.86 -22.74 26.69
CA ASP A 24 8.91 -23.41 27.56
C ASP A 24 7.50 -23.15 27.04
N GLU A 25 6.60 -24.12 27.19
CA GLU A 25 5.18 -23.93 26.92
C GLU A 25 4.68 -22.77 27.79
N VAL A 26 4.69 -21.57 27.23
CA VAL A 26 4.08 -20.41 27.83
C VAL A 26 2.60 -20.74 27.87
N ALA A 27 2.08 -20.99 29.07
CA ALA A 27 0.66 -21.10 29.31
C ALA A 27 0.02 -19.79 28.85
N VAL A 28 -0.59 -19.82 27.66
CA VAL A 28 -1.32 -18.69 27.13
C VAL A 28 -2.64 -18.65 27.90
N ASP A 29 -2.73 -17.74 28.87
CA ASP A 29 -3.89 -17.57 29.77
C ASP A 29 -5.23 -17.36 29.03
N ASP A 30 -5.18 -16.98 27.74
CA ASP A 30 -6.35 -16.80 26.89
C ASP A 30 -6.08 -17.39 25.49
N PRO A 31 -6.38 -18.69 25.25
CA PRO A 31 -6.12 -19.31 23.97
C PRO A 31 -6.97 -18.63 22.89
N VAL A 32 -6.31 -17.89 22.00
CA VAL A 32 -6.97 -17.21 20.88
C VAL A 32 -7.62 -18.28 20.00
N THR A 33 -8.93 -18.40 20.11
CA THR A 33 -9.71 -19.39 19.36
C THR A 33 -9.64 -19.07 17.86
N ALA A 34 -9.59 -20.09 17.01
CA ALA A 34 -9.55 -19.92 15.55
C ALA A 34 -10.68 -19.00 15.03
N GLY A 35 -11.85 -19.02 15.67
CA GLY A 35 -12.96 -18.11 15.36
C GLY A 35 -12.69 -16.63 15.68
N LYS A 36 -11.96 -16.31 16.76
CA LYS A 36 -11.52 -14.93 17.07
C LYS A 36 -10.51 -14.43 16.03
N VAL A 37 -9.59 -15.29 15.60
CA VAL A 37 -8.62 -14.97 14.54
C VAL A 37 -9.34 -14.72 13.22
N LEU A 38 -10.28 -15.59 12.85
CA LEU A 38 -11.05 -15.47 11.62
C LEU A 38 -11.90 -14.19 11.62
N ALA A 39 -12.62 -13.90 12.70
CA ALA A 39 -13.44 -12.69 12.82
C ALA A 39 -12.57 -11.42 12.75
N ALA A 40 -11.41 -11.39 13.42
CA ALA A 40 -10.48 -10.27 13.33
C ALA A 40 -9.88 -10.11 11.91
N PHE A 41 -9.64 -11.22 11.22
CA PHE A 41 -9.15 -11.23 9.85
C PHE A 41 -10.21 -10.72 8.86
N GLU A 42 -11.46 -11.17 8.96
CA GLU A 42 -12.59 -10.72 8.16
C GLU A 42 -12.86 -9.23 8.37
N THR A 43 -12.92 -8.79 9.63
CA THR A 43 -13.08 -7.37 9.98
C THR A 43 -11.97 -6.53 9.35
N ARG A 44 -10.72 -7.02 9.38
CA ARG A 44 -9.58 -6.33 8.76
C ARG A 44 -9.64 -6.36 7.24
N MET A 45 -10.11 -7.44 6.62
CA MET A 45 -10.32 -7.53 5.18
C MET A 45 -11.39 -6.52 4.71
N GLU A 46 -12.50 -6.39 5.43
CA GLU A 46 -13.54 -5.40 5.13
C GLU A 46 -13.03 -3.96 5.26
N GLN A 47 -12.14 -3.71 6.24
CA GLN A 47 -11.51 -2.39 6.44
C GLN A 47 -10.35 -2.08 5.49
N ARG A 48 -9.88 -3.02 4.66
CA ARG A 48 -8.77 -2.77 3.70
C ARG A 48 -9.25 -1.94 2.51
N ARG A 49 -9.44 -0.63 2.74
CA ARG A 49 -9.52 0.39 1.68
C ARG A 49 -8.26 0.43 0.80
N ASP A 50 -7.19 -0.21 1.24
CA ASP A 50 -5.91 -0.33 0.53
C ASP A 50 -5.95 -1.35 -0.61
N LEU A 51 -6.92 -2.27 -0.65
CA LEU A 51 -7.07 -3.26 -1.73
C LEU A 51 -8.03 -2.82 -2.84
N GLY A 52 -8.66 -1.65 -2.69
CA GLY A 52 -9.64 -1.14 -3.66
C GLY A 52 -9.01 -0.75 -5.00
N VAL A 53 -9.82 -0.84 -6.07
CA VAL A 53 -9.47 -0.39 -7.44
C VAL A 53 -8.94 1.04 -7.42
N VAL A 54 -9.51 1.89 -6.58
CA VAL A 54 -9.08 3.28 -6.38
C VAL A 54 -7.65 3.34 -5.84
N ASN A 55 -7.28 2.53 -4.85
CA ASN A 55 -5.90 2.55 -4.33
C ASN A 55 -4.91 2.02 -5.37
N ARG A 56 -5.33 1.06 -6.19
CA ARG A 56 -4.52 0.58 -7.32
C ARG A 56 -4.31 1.67 -8.37
N ALA A 57 -5.36 2.39 -8.76
CA ALA A 57 -5.25 3.53 -9.68
C ALA A 57 -4.37 4.65 -9.09
N LEU A 58 -4.56 4.98 -7.81
CA LEU A 58 -3.73 5.95 -7.11
C LEU A 58 -2.27 5.51 -7.00
N ASN A 59 -1.96 4.21 -6.87
CA ASN A 59 -0.58 3.72 -6.90
C ASN A 59 0.07 3.80 -8.29
N VAL A 60 -0.73 3.87 -9.36
CA VAL A 60 -0.19 4.10 -10.71
C VAL A 60 0.23 5.56 -10.87
N VAL A 61 -0.57 6.50 -10.37
CA VAL A 61 -0.36 7.95 -10.56
C VAL A 61 0.52 8.57 -9.46
N LEU A 62 0.34 8.13 -8.22
CA LEU A 62 1.00 8.64 -7.02
C LEU A 62 1.98 7.60 -6.47
N GLU A 63 2.93 8.06 -5.67
CA GLU A 63 3.81 7.19 -4.89
C GLU A 63 2.97 6.25 -3.99
N PRO A 64 3.40 4.98 -3.84
CA PRO A 64 2.71 4.02 -3.00
C PRO A 64 2.64 4.51 -1.56
N ARG A 65 1.53 4.21 -0.87
CA ARG A 65 1.34 4.65 0.52
C ARG A 65 2.38 4.01 1.43
N ASN A 66 3.09 4.83 2.19
CA ASN A 66 3.97 4.36 3.25
C ASN A 66 3.11 3.81 4.41
N PRO A 67 3.27 2.54 4.81
CA PRO A 67 2.52 1.97 5.93
C PRO A 67 2.91 2.56 7.29
N PHE A 68 4.08 3.21 7.41
CA PHE A 68 4.56 3.81 8.67
C PHE A 68 4.14 5.27 8.84
N GLU A 69 3.68 5.92 7.77
CA GLU A 69 3.24 7.32 7.80
C GLU A 69 1.92 7.46 7.04
N PRO A 70 0.80 6.94 7.59
CA PRO A 70 -0.46 6.89 6.86
C PRO A 70 -1.03 8.29 6.57
N GLU A 71 -0.82 9.28 7.43
CA GLU A 71 -1.39 10.63 7.27
C GLU A 71 -0.65 11.51 6.26
N ARG A 72 0.52 11.06 5.80
CA ARG A 72 1.33 11.83 4.85
C ARG A 72 0.67 11.91 3.47
N THR A 73 0.58 13.13 2.94
CA THR A 73 0.11 13.38 1.57
C THR A 73 1.03 12.72 0.55
N ARG A 74 0.46 11.92 -0.37
CA ARG A 74 1.21 11.22 -1.42
C ARG A 74 1.68 12.19 -2.50
N LYS A 75 2.90 12.01 -3.00
CA LYS A 75 3.42 12.78 -4.12
C LYS A 75 3.05 12.12 -5.46
N PRO A 76 2.81 12.89 -6.52
CA PRO A 76 2.64 12.34 -7.86
C PRO A 76 3.95 11.77 -8.37
N LYS A 77 3.89 10.63 -9.07
CA LYS A 77 5.06 10.05 -9.74
C LYS A 77 5.49 10.95 -10.89
N ARG A 78 6.80 11.08 -11.09
CA ARG A 78 7.38 11.90 -12.16
C ARG A 78 6.85 11.51 -13.54
N GLU A 79 6.73 10.21 -13.82
CA GLU A 79 6.19 9.68 -15.07
C GLU A 79 4.75 10.15 -15.32
N ALA A 80 3.90 10.11 -14.29
CA ALA A 80 2.52 10.57 -14.38
C ALA A 80 2.42 12.08 -14.65
N VAL A 81 3.31 12.87 -14.04
CA VAL A 81 3.40 14.32 -14.30
C VAL A 81 3.84 14.60 -15.74
N ILE A 82 4.87 13.91 -16.22
CA ILE A 82 5.38 14.06 -17.60
C ILE A 82 4.29 13.68 -18.60
N PHE A 83 3.65 12.52 -18.41
CA PHE A 83 2.56 12.08 -19.27
C PHE A 83 1.39 13.08 -19.25
N GLY A 84 0.99 13.55 -18.07
CA GLY A 84 -0.05 14.57 -17.93
C GLY A 84 0.29 15.87 -18.67
N MET A 85 1.53 16.34 -18.60
CA MET A 85 1.98 17.51 -19.36
C MET A 85 1.91 17.27 -20.87
N LEU A 86 2.37 16.12 -21.36
CA LEU A 86 2.31 15.78 -22.79
C LEU A 86 0.85 15.78 -23.29
N VAL A 87 -0.05 15.15 -22.54
CA VAL A 87 -1.49 15.16 -22.85
C VAL A 87 -2.04 16.59 -22.86
N ALA A 88 -1.64 17.42 -21.90
CA ALA A 88 -2.07 18.82 -21.83
C ALA A 88 -1.60 19.64 -23.05
N VAL A 89 -0.36 19.43 -23.52
CA VAL A 89 0.17 20.10 -24.72
C VAL A 89 -0.62 19.69 -25.96
N VAL A 90 -0.91 18.40 -26.12
CA VAL A 90 -1.72 17.90 -27.25
C VAL A 90 -3.14 18.47 -27.21
N ALA A 91 -3.77 18.47 -26.02
CA ALA A 91 -5.11 19.03 -25.85
C ALA A 91 -5.11 20.54 -26.14
N ALA A 92 -4.10 21.29 -25.67
CA ALA A 92 -3.97 22.71 -25.94
C ALA A 92 -3.80 22.99 -27.44
N ALA A 93 -2.95 22.23 -28.13
CA ALA A 93 -2.79 22.35 -29.58
C ALA A 93 -4.10 22.05 -30.31
N PHE A 94 -4.77 20.95 -29.96
CA PHE A 94 -6.07 20.58 -30.54
C PHE A 94 -7.09 21.71 -30.36
N LEU A 95 -7.25 22.21 -29.14
CA LEU A 95 -8.18 23.30 -28.84
C LEU A 95 -7.81 24.59 -29.58
N PHE A 96 -6.52 24.94 -29.60
CA PHE A 96 -6.03 26.11 -30.32
C PHE A 96 -6.42 26.04 -31.79
N PHE A 97 -6.13 24.94 -32.48
CA PHE A 97 -6.46 24.80 -33.90
C PHE A 97 -7.97 24.67 -34.17
N ASN A 98 -8.74 24.01 -33.30
CA ASN A 98 -10.18 23.83 -33.50
C ASN A 98 -11.00 25.08 -33.14
N LEU A 99 -10.54 25.89 -32.20
CA LEU A 99 -11.19 27.15 -31.82
C LEU A 99 -10.70 28.34 -32.65
N ALA A 100 -9.43 28.35 -33.06
CA ALA A 100 -8.88 29.41 -33.92
C ALA A 100 -9.20 29.19 -35.41
N ALA A 101 -9.78 28.05 -35.80
CA ALA A 101 -10.29 27.86 -37.14
C ALA A 101 -11.41 28.89 -37.41
N PRO A 102 -11.22 29.83 -38.36
CA PRO A 102 -12.30 30.71 -38.76
C PRO A 102 -13.43 29.83 -39.29
N ARG A 103 -14.59 29.87 -38.64
CA ARG A 103 -15.80 29.28 -39.21
C ARG A 103 -16.06 30.04 -40.50
N LEU A 104 -15.73 29.43 -41.64
CA LEU A 104 -16.13 29.91 -42.95
C LEU A 104 -17.65 30.02 -42.92
N GLN A 105 -18.16 31.22 -42.65
CA GLN A 105 -19.56 31.56 -42.89
C GLN A 105 -19.71 31.51 -44.40
N VAL A 106 -20.09 30.35 -44.92
CA VAL A 106 -20.60 30.22 -46.27
C VAL A 106 -21.95 30.93 -46.25
N TYR A 107 -21.95 32.19 -46.69
CA TYR A 107 -23.19 32.92 -46.93
C TYR A 107 -23.85 32.30 -48.17
N PRO A 108 -25.16 31.98 -48.13
CA PRO A 108 -25.89 31.39 -49.25
C PRO A 108 -25.98 32.34 -50.44
#